data_AF-B6BH08-F1
#
_entry.id   AF-B6BH08-F1
#
_cell.length_a   1.000
_cell.length_b   1.000
_cell.length_c   1.000
_cell.angle_alpha   90.00
_cell.angle_beta   90.00
_cell.angle_gamma   90.00
#
_symmetry.space_group_name_H-M   'P 1'
#
loop_
_entity.id
_entity.type
_entity.pdbx_description
1 polymer ?
#
loop_
_entity_poly.entity_id
_entity_poly.type
_entity_poly.pdbx_seq_one_letter_code
_entity_poly.pdbx_strand_id
1 'polypeptide(L)'
;MKQLLLMLLLAVALISSTEFEEAYKIYKDGDFEKSFVLFSDLAEDGDNDAAYILGYMYENGEGCEASEILSARWYKISAKGYYAQTKHDTSRDIDKEQRKLYNTINKSDNSETQDTIRQITQSLYSLKAYKPNYFLPASYRHDGQYANTNGHKAEDIETEFQLSIKFDFAANLLGLNEIYSVAYTQIAFWQLYSKSAYFRETNYNPEFSIKIPTSELSDAKFIKAVKIALEHESNGRGGVDERSWNSISGSFYFQYKPIFSELKLWYRLPDNFDYNPDLIDYMGHGHLRFILPYEKHLLELLFRHNFSDAGAIEANYSYPVFGREDLFLYMKAFSGYGESLIDYDNYINKVGIGFSISR
;
A
#
# COMPACT_ATOMS: atom_id res chain seq x y z
N MET A 1 29.81 -2.39 7.09
CA MET A 1 29.93 -1.78 5.74
C MET A 1 28.60 -1.72 4.99
N LYS A 2 27.86 -2.82 4.79
CA LYS A 2 26.56 -2.81 4.08
C LYS A 2 25.43 -2.06 4.83
N GLN A 3 25.37 -2.13 6.16
CA GLN A 3 24.43 -1.35 6.98
C GLN A 3 24.70 0.16 6.95
N LEU A 4 25.97 0.56 6.85
CA LEU A 4 26.36 1.98 6.70
C LEU A 4 25.95 2.54 5.34
N LEU A 5 26.09 1.73 4.27
CA LEU A 5 25.71 2.15 2.92
C LEU A 5 24.19 2.37 2.79
N LEU A 6 23.39 1.54 3.45
CA LEU A 6 21.92 1.67 3.46
C LEU A 6 21.45 2.88 4.27
N MET A 7 22.07 3.15 5.43
CA MET A 7 21.79 4.37 6.20
C MET A 7 22.22 5.64 5.46
N LEU A 8 23.34 5.58 4.73
CA LEU A 8 23.82 6.70 3.92
C LEU A 8 22.88 6.98 2.74
N LEU A 9 22.40 5.95 2.05
CA LEU A 9 21.42 6.08 0.98
C LEU A 9 20.07 6.61 1.46
N LEU A 10 19.63 6.20 2.66
CA LEU A 10 18.41 6.71 3.28
C LEU A 10 18.57 8.19 3.68
N ALA A 11 19.71 8.56 4.26
CA ALA A 11 20.02 9.94 4.61
C ALA A 11 20.06 10.86 3.38
N VAL A 12 20.68 10.41 2.28
CA VAL A 12 20.75 11.19 1.03
C VAL A 12 19.36 11.40 0.41
N ALA A 13 18.49 10.39 0.42
CA ALA A 13 17.12 10.52 -0.10
C ALA A 13 16.22 11.43 0.76
N LEU A 14 16.43 11.45 2.08
CA LEU A 14 15.75 12.39 2.99
C LEU A 14 16.21 13.83 2.74
N ILE A 15 17.51 14.05 2.52
CA ILE A 15 18.09 15.39 2.28
C ILE A 15 17.58 16.01 0.97
N SER A 16 17.56 15.24 -0.14
CA SER A 16 17.08 15.78 -1.43
C SER A 16 15.60 16.18 -1.40
N SER A 17 14.77 15.45 -0.64
CA SER A 17 13.35 15.79 -0.48
C SER A 17 13.14 17.08 0.32
N THR A 18 14.05 17.41 1.23
CA THR A 18 13.95 18.64 2.03
C THR A 18 14.40 19.88 1.25
N GLU A 19 15.35 19.74 0.33
CA GLU A 19 15.88 20.85 -0.47
C GLU A 19 14.87 21.39 -1.48
N PHE A 20 14.12 20.49 -2.15
CA PHE A 20 13.03 20.89 -3.05
C PHE A 20 11.91 21.65 -2.31
N GLU A 21 11.47 21.14 -1.16
CA GLU A 21 10.41 21.79 -0.38
C GLU A 21 10.85 23.16 0.18
N GLU A 22 12.13 23.30 0.55
CA GLU A 22 12.68 24.59 0.93
C GLU A 22 12.66 25.58 -0.25
N ALA A 23 13.12 25.14 -1.43
CA ALA A 23 13.10 25.95 -2.65
C ALA A 23 11.67 26.39 -3.02
N TYR A 24 10.71 25.48 -2.92
CA TYR A 24 9.31 25.74 -3.24
C TYR A 24 8.61 26.63 -2.22
N LYS A 25 8.99 26.55 -0.95
CA LYS A 25 8.52 27.50 0.07
C LYS A 25 9.02 28.92 -0.22
N ILE A 26 10.31 29.08 -0.52
CA ILE A 26 10.91 30.37 -0.87
C ILE A 26 10.22 30.97 -2.11
N TYR A 27 9.92 30.14 -3.09
CA TYR A 27 9.16 30.52 -4.29
C TYR A 27 7.75 31.03 -3.95
N LYS A 28 7.02 30.35 -3.07
CA LYS A 28 5.69 30.78 -2.59
C LYS A 28 5.72 32.06 -1.76
N ASP A 29 6.82 32.28 -1.03
CA ASP A 29 7.07 33.50 -0.27
C ASP A 29 7.42 34.70 -1.18
N GLY A 30 7.58 34.48 -2.49
CA GLY A 30 7.78 35.51 -3.51
C GLY A 30 9.25 35.88 -3.74
N ASP A 31 10.19 35.17 -3.13
CA ASP A 31 11.63 35.36 -3.36
C ASP A 31 12.06 34.54 -4.60
N PHE A 32 11.72 35.08 -5.76
CA PHE A 32 11.91 34.41 -7.04
C PHE A 32 13.39 34.28 -7.41
N GLU A 33 14.26 35.23 -7.06
CA GLU A 33 15.69 35.14 -7.36
C GLU A 33 16.36 33.99 -6.61
N LYS A 34 16.07 33.85 -5.31
CA LYS A 34 16.65 32.79 -4.49
C LYS A 34 16.10 31.42 -4.87
N SER A 35 14.78 31.32 -5.10
CA SER A 35 14.17 30.05 -5.55
C SER A 35 14.64 29.64 -6.93
N PHE A 36 14.89 30.58 -7.85
CA PHE A 36 15.43 30.29 -9.17
C PHE A 36 16.79 29.59 -9.10
N VAL A 37 17.68 30.06 -8.21
CA VAL A 37 18.99 29.41 -7.98
C VAL A 37 18.81 27.98 -7.47
N LEU A 38 17.98 27.79 -6.44
CA LEU A 38 17.75 26.47 -5.85
C LEU A 38 17.10 25.48 -6.83
N PHE A 39 16.10 25.92 -7.61
CA PHE A 39 15.51 25.08 -8.65
C PHE A 39 16.45 24.81 -9.80
N SER A 40 17.38 25.72 -10.11
CA SER A 40 18.44 25.48 -11.11
C SER A 40 19.35 24.35 -10.65
N ASP A 41 19.85 24.40 -9.41
CA ASP A 41 20.73 23.37 -8.86
C ASP A 41 20.03 22.00 -8.83
N LEU A 42 18.80 21.95 -8.30
CA LEU A 42 18.00 20.73 -8.23
C LEU A 42 17.67 20.15 -9.62
N ALA A 43 17.35 21.01 -10.59
CA ALA A 43 17.06 20.58 -11.96
C ALA A 43 18.32 20.07 -12.68
N GLU A 44 19.49 20.65 -12.40
CA GLU A 44 20.79 20.17 -12.88
C GLU A 44 21.18 18.82 -12.26
N ASP A 45 20.81 18.60 -11.00
CA ASP A 45 20.95 17.33 -10.29
C ASP A 45 19.93 16.25 -10.73
N GLY A 46 19.03 16.61 -11.65
CA GLY A 46 18.11 15.69 -12.30
C GLY A 46 16.74 15.55 -11.62
N ASP A 47 16.38 16.48 -10.74
CA ASP A 47 15.03 16.55 -10.19
C ASP A 47 14.04 17.03 -11.27
N ASN A 48 13.09 16.16 -11.62
CA ASN A 48 12.12 16.42 -12.68
C ASN A 48 11.06 17.44 -12.28
N ASP A 49 10.74 17.52 -10.99
CA ASP A 49 9.80 18.51 -10.44
C ASP A 49 10.48 19.89 -10.47
N ALA A 50 11.76 19.99 -10.09
CA ALA A 50 12.52 21.24 -10.16
C ALA A 50 12.71 21.71 -11.60
N ALA A 51 12.99 20.80 -12.54
CA ALA A 51 13.06 21.11 -13.96
C ALA A 51 11.72 21.64 -14.52
N TYR A 52 10.58 21.20 -13.99
CA TYR A 52 9.28 21.75 -14.37
C TYR A 52 9.12 23.20 -13.88
N ILE A 53 9.37 23.42 -12.59
CA ILE A 53 9.24 24.74 -11.97
C ILE A 53 10.22 25.73 -12.62
N LEU A 54 11.46 25.32 -12.89
CA LEU A 54 12.43 26.13 -13.60
C LEU A 54 11.95 26.49 -15.02
N GLY A 55 11.30 25.56 -15.73
CA GLY A 55 10.65 25.83 -17.01
C GLY A 55 9.57 26.90 -16.91
N TYR A 56 8.77 26.88 -15.84
CA TYR A 56 7.73 27.87 -15.55
C TYR A 56 8.32 29.23 -15.18
N MET A 57 9.41 29.26 -14.40
CA MET A 57 10.09 30.51 -14.03
C MET A 57 10.67 31.21 -15.25
N TYR A 58 11.28 30.48 -16.18
CA TYR A 58 11.72 31.03 -17.47
C TYR A 58 10.57 31.48 -18.37
N GLU A 59 9.38 30.86 -18.29
CA GLU A 59 8.21 31.28 -19.05
C GLU A 59 7.69 32.64 -18.57
N ASN A 60 7.66 32.84 -17.26
CA ASN A 60 7.08 34.02 -16.62
C ASN A 60 8.11 35.11 -16.28
N GLY A 61 9.40 34.84 -16.43
CA GLY A 61 10.48 35.75 -16.02
C GLY A 61 10.56 35.94 -14.50
N GLU A 62 10.25 34.89 -13.74
CA GLU A 62 10.30 34.90 -12.28
C GLU A 62 11.73 34.63 -11.83
N GLY A 63 12.38 35.61 -11.21
CA GLY A 63 13.76 35.47 -10.72
C GLY A 63 14.83 35.39 -11.82
N CYS A 64 14.44 35.55 -13.08
CA CYS A 64 15.30 35.48 -14.26
C CYS A 64 14.72 36.26 -15.44
N GLU A 65 15.48 36.42 -16.52
CA GLU A 65 14.95 36.96 -17.77
C GLU A 65 14.08 35.91 -18.48
N ALA A 66 12.87 36.29 -18.88
CA ALA A 66 11.94 35.40 -19.56
C ALA A 66 12.57 34.86 -20.86
N SER A 67 12.49 33.54 -21.05
CA SER A 67 13.08 32.85 -22.19
C SER A 67 12.25 31.64 -22.58
N GLU A 68 11.52 31.78 -23.68
CA GLU A 68 10.73 30.68 -24.27
C GLU A 68 11.61 29.47 -24.62
N ILE A 69 12.84 29.71 -25.07
CA ILE A 69 13.78 28.65 -25.44
C ILE A 69 14.24 27.85 -24.20
N LEU A 70 14.59 28.54 -23.10
CA LEU A 70 15.02 27.87 -21.86
C LEU A 70 13.84 27.21 -21.15
N SER A 71 12.68 27.87 -21.14
CA SER A 71 11.42 27.29 -20.66
C SER A 71 11.10 25.97 -21.36
N ALA A 72 11.04 25.99 -22.70
CA ALA A 72 10.78 24.79 -23.49
C ALA A 72 11.83 23.68 -23.28
N ARG A 73 13.09 24.06 -23.07
CA ARG A 73 14.17 23.11 -22.76
C ARG A 73 13.92 22.42 -21.42
N TRP A 74 13.62 23.16 -20.37
CA TRP A 74 13.43 22.62 -19.02
C TRP A 74 12.12 21.84 -18.89
N TYR A 75 11.04 22.30 -19.50
CA TYR A 75 9.83 21.49 -19.65
C TYR A 75 10.09 20.19 -20.41
N LYS A 76 10.92 20.20 -21.45
CA LYS A 76 11.30 18.98 -22.16
C LYS A 76 12.17 18.05 -21.31
N ILE A 77 13.06 18.57 -20.47
CA ILE A 77 13.87 17.77 -19.54
C ILE A 77 12.95 17.11 -18.51
N SER A 78 12.08 17.90 -17.87
CA SER A 78 11.08 17.42 -16.92
C SER A 78 10.15 16.37 -17.54
N ALA A 79 9.53 16.68 -18.69
CA ALA A 79 8.66 15.76 -19.42
C ALA A 79 9.41 14.51 -19.87
N LYS A 80 10.68 14.59 -20.26
CA LYS A 80 11.51 13.43 -20.59
C LYS A 80 11.83 12.61 -19.34
N GLY A 81 12.01 13.25 -18.19
CA GLY A 81 12.18 12.60 -16.89
C GLY A 81 10.95 11.81 -16.49
N TYR A 82 9.77 12.42 -16.47
CA TYR A 82 8.51 11.71 -16.24
C TYR A 82 8.19 10.68 -17.33
N TYR A 83 8.53 10.96 -18.59
CA TYR A 83 8.40 10.00 -19.68
C TYR A 83 9.34 8.81 -19.50
N ALA A 84 10.56 9.01 -19.02
CA ALA A 84 11.51 7.94 -18.71
C ALA A 84 11.08 7.14 -17.47
N GLN A 85 10.52 7.79 -16.45
CA GLN A 85 9.90 7.14 -15.29
C GLN A 85 8.70 6.28 -15.73
N THR A 86 7.84 6.79 -16.60
CA THR A 86 6.73 6.02 -17.20
C THR A 86 7.17 5.00 -18.27
N LYS A 87 8.44 5.05 -18.73
CA LYS A 87 9.08 4.04 -19.57
C LYS A 87 9.79 2.95 -18.75
N HIS A 88 10.12 3.24 -17.49
CA HIS A 88 10.46 2.26 -16.46
C HIS A 88 9.22 1.57 -15.86
N ASP A 89 8.03 1.78 -16.45
CA ASP A 89 6.90 0.89 -16.27
C ASP A 89 7.26 -0.49 -16.83
N THR A 90 7.88 -1.30 -15.97
CA THR A 90 8.31 -2.68 -16.24
C THR A 90 7.17 -3.48 -16.91
N SER A 91 5.91 -3.13 -16.63
CA SER A 91 4.73 -3.71 -17.26
C SER A 91 4.74 -3.61 -18.80
N ARG A 92 5.10 -2.44 -19.37
CA ARG A 92 5.14 -2.26 -20.83
C ARG A 92 6.24 -3.08 -21.51
N ASP A 93 7.41 -3.17 -20.88
CA ASP A 93 8.50 -3.99 -21.40
C ASP A 93 8.18 -5.48 -21.25
N ILE A 94 7.57 -5.90 -20.14
CA ILE A 94 7.04 -7.26 -19.95
C ILE A 94 6.00 -7.58 -21.03
N ASP A 95 5.01 -6.71 -21.26
CA ASP A 95 4.00 -6.89 -22.30
C ASP A 95 4.62 -7.06 -23.68
N LYS A 96 5.64 -6.26 -23.99
CA LYS A 96 6.35 -6.30 -25.26
C LYS A 96 7.10 -7.63 -25.43
N GLU A 97 7.81 -8.09 -24.41
CA GLU A 97 8.51 -9.38 -24.47
C GLU A 97 7.54 -10.56 -24.46
N GLN A 98 6.43 -10.51 -23.71
CA GLN A 98 5.36 -11.51 -23.73
C GLN A 98 4.71 -11.61 -25.13
N ARG A 99 4.50 -10.49 -25.83
CA ARG A 99 4.01 -10.51 -27.22
C ARG A 99 5.00 -11.17 -28.17
N LYS A 100 6.31 -10.93 -28.01
CA LYS A 100 7.34 -11.63 -28.80
C LYS A 100 7.30 -13.13 -28.52
N LEU A 101 7.20 -13.53 -27.26
CA LEU A 101 7.06 -14.93 -26.87
C LEU A 101 5.82 -15.57 -27.50
N TYR A 102 4.65 -14.91 -27.40
CA TYR A 102 3.41 -15.38 -28.03
C TYR A 102 3.55 -15.60 -29.54
N ASN A 103 4.28 -14.72 -30.24
CA ASN A 103 4.50 -14.86 -31.68
C ASN A 103 5.38 -16.08 -32.06
N THR A 104 6.12 -16.66 -31.11
CA THR A 104 6.89 -17.89 -31.35
C THR A 104 6.06 -19.17 -31.19
N ILE A 105 4.85 -19.06 -30.67
CA ILE A 105 4.00 -20.21 -30.32
C ILE A 105 3.15 -20.59 -31.53
N ASN A 106 3.06 -21.90 -31.77
CA ASN A 106 2.24 -22.45 -32.84
C ASN A 106 0.78 -22.04 -32.64
N LYS A 107 0.19 -21.46 -33.70
CA LYS A 107 -1.21 -21.05 -33.70
C LYS A 107 -2.11 -22.26 -33.94
N SER A 108 -3.29 -22.22 -33.34
CA SER A 108 -4.40 -23.13 -33.57
C SER A 108 -5.39 -22.49 -34.54
N ASP A 109 -5.93 -23.30 -35.45
CA ASP A 109 -7.00 -22.88 -36.37
C ASP A 109 -8.36 -22.74 -35.66
N ASN A 110 -8.53 -23.42 -34.51
CA ASN A 110 -9.69 -23.23 -33.64
C ASN A 110 -9.53 -21.94 -32.82
N SER A 111 -10.47 -21.00 -32.96
CA SER A 111 -10.42 -19.68 -32.35
C SER A 111 -10.46 -19.71 -30.82
N GLU A 112 -11.29 -20.57 -30.21
CA GLU A 112 -11.36 -20.71 -28.75
C GLU A 112 -10.06 -21.27 -28.18
N THR A 113 -9.46 -22.21 -28.89
CA THR A 113 -8.14 -22.76 -28.55
C THR A 113 -7.06 -21.70 -28.74
N GLN A 114 -7.13 -20.87 -29.79
CA GLN A 114 -6.20 -19.77 -30.00
C GLN A 114 -6.31 -18.70 -28.90
N ASP A 115 -7.53 -18.41 -28.44
CA ASP A 115 -7.78 -17.51 -27.32
C ASP A 115 -7.25 -18.09 -26.01
N THR A 116 -7.42 -19.40 -25.79
CA THR A 116 -6.84 -20.11 -24.64
C THR A 116 -5.30 -20.07 -24.68
N ILE A 117 -4.68 -20.32 -25.84
CA ILE A 117 -3.24 -20.18 -26.04
C ILE A 117 -2.81 -18.75 -25.74
N ARG A 118 -3.54 -17.75 -26.21
CA ARG A 118 -3.25 -16.34 -25.92
C ARG A 118 -3.33 -16.03 -24.42
N GLN A 119 -4.34 -16.53 -23.72
CA GLN A 119 -4.50 -16.33 -22.27
C GLN A 119 -3.33 -16.93 -21.48
N ILE A 120 -2.94 -18.17 -21.79
CA ILE A 120 -1.82 -18.86 -21.13
C ILE A 120 -0.50 -18.10 -21.33
N THR A 121 -0.28 -17.61 -22.55
CA THR A 121 1.02 -17.08 -22.99
C THR A 121 1.24 -15.61 -22.65
N GLN A 122 0.16 -14.85 -22.55
CA GLN A 122 0.18 -13.44 -22.16
C GLN A 122 -0.10 -13.25 -20.66
N SER A 123 -0.37 -14.33 -19.91
CA SER A 123 -0.66 -14.29 -18.46
C SER A 123 -1.60 -13.13 -18.09
N LEU A 124 -2.72 -12.99 -18.82
CA LEU A 124 -3.67 -11.87 -18.75
C LEU A 124 -4.50 -11.85 -17.45
N TYR A 125 -3.85 -11.96 -16.30
CA TYR A 125 -4.48 -11.84 -15.00
C TYR A 125 -4.34 -10.39 -14.53
N SER A 126 -5.43 -9.63 -14.58
CA SER A 126 -5.52 -8.28 -14.02
C SER A 126 -5.62 -8.31 -12.49
N LEU A 127 -4.66 -8.97 -11.84
CA LEU A 127 -4.51 -8.91 -10.39
C LEU A 127 -4.07 -7.50 -10.01
N LYS A 128 -4.83 -6.87 -9.12
CA LYS A 128 -4.55 -5.55 -8.58
C LYS A 128 -4.11 -5.70 -7.13
N ALA A 129 -3.27 -4.80 -6.65
CA ALA A 129 -3.06 -4.67 -5.22
C ALA A 129 -4.39 -4.33 -4.53
N TYR A 130 -4.63 -4.90 -3.35
CA TYR A 130 -5.84 -4.65 -2.57
C TYR A 130 -5.56 -3.82 -1.32
N LYS A 131 -4.64 -4.30 -0.48
CA LYS A 131 -4.00 -3.57 0.62
C LYS A 131 -2.50 -3.38 0.29
N PRO A 132 -1.71 -2.64 1.09
CA PRO A 132 -0.27 -2.51 0.86
C PRO A 132 0.43 -3.87 0.80
N ASN A 133 1.28 -4.08 -0.22
CA ASN A 133 2.13 -5.25 -0.35
C ASN A 133 3.51 -4.85 0.15
N TYR A 134 3.88 -5.30 1.34
CA TYR A 134 5.09 -4.85 2.03
C TYR A 134 5.94 -6.00 2.56
N PHE A 135 7.21 -5.70 2.78
CA PHE A 135 8.20 -6.55 3.43
C PHE A 135 9.01 -5.71 4.43
N LEU A 136 8.82 -6.00 5.72
CA LEU A 136 9.50 -5.39 6.85
C LEU A 136 10.57 -6.37 7.36
N PRO A 137 11.84 -6.25 6.94
CA PRO A 137 12.90 -7.12 7.43
C PRO A 137 13.11 -7.03 8.94
N ALA A 138 12.75 -5.91 9.55
CA ALA A 138 12.86 -5.69 10.98
C ALA A 138 11.57 -5.07 11.53
N SER A 139 10.82 -5.87 12.29
CA SER A 139 9.72 -5.47 13.15
C SER A 139 10.06 -5.86 14.59
N TYR A 140 10.09 -4.89 15.49
CA TYR A 140 10.51 -5.08 16.88
C TYR A 140 9.36 -4.81 17.86
N ARG A 141 9.09 -5.77 18.72
CA ARG A 141 8.14 -5.69 19.83
C ARG A 141 8.82 -5.11 21.08
N HIS A 142 8.19 -4.15 21.73
CA HIS A 142 8.81 -3.37 22.82
C HIS A 142 8.35 -3.79 24.23
N ASP A 143 7.24 -4.52 24.34
CA ASP A 143 6.45 -4.58 25.58
C ASP A 143 6.22 -6.00 26.11
N GLY A 144 6.82 -7.01 25.52
CA GLY A 144 6.65 -8.39 25.96
C GLY A 144 7.29 -9.40 25.03
N GLN A 145 7.17 -10.66 25.41
CA GLN A 145 7.61 -11.79 24.60
C GLN A 145 6.40 -12.41 23.91
N TYR A 146 6.60 -12.88 22.69
CA TYR A 146 5.61 -13.72 22.02
C TYR A 146 5.50 -15.08 22.69
N ALA A 147 4.34 -15.73 22.53
CA ALA A 147 4.17 -17.11 22.95
C ALA A 147 5.14 -18.04 22.19
N ASN A 148 5.59 -19.10 22.88
CA ASN A 148 6.40 -20.12 22.25
C ASN A 148 5.61 -20.79 21.11
N THR A 149 6.23 -20.97 19.96
CA THR A 149 5.60 -21.55 18.77
C THR A 149 6.45 -22.68 18.25
N ASN A 150 5.85 -23.82 17.88
CA ASN A 150 6.57 -24.99 17.36
C ASN A 150 7.71 -25.50 18.27
N GLY A 151 7.55 -25.36 19.59
CA GLY A 151 8.59 -25.74 20.56
C GLY A 151 9.79 -24.77 20.61
N HIS A 152 9.71 -23.63 19.93
CA HIS A 152 10.73 -22.59 19.94
C HIS A 152 10.27 -21.36 20.70
N LYS A 153 11.22 -20.75 21.44
CA LYS A 153 11.02 -19.43 22.03
C LYS A 153 11.14 -18.38 20.93
N ALA A 154 10.11 -17.55 20.80
CA ALA A 154 10.11 -16.43 19.87
C ALA A 154 10.94 -15.25 20.43
N GLU A 155 11.65 -14.58 19.53
CA GLU A 155 12.41 -13.36 19.77
C GLU A 155 11.52 -12.13 19.56
N ASP A 156 11.94 -11.01 20.13
CA ASP A 156 11.21 -9.74 20.08
C ASP A 156 11.33 -9.06 18.70
N ILE A 157 12.28 -9.51 17.86
CA ILE A 157 12.44 -9.08 16.47
C ILE A 157 11.98 -10.16 15.49
N GLU A 158 11.20 -9.75 14.50
CA GLU A 158 10.75 -10.63 13.42
C GLU A 158 10.73 -9.89 12.07
N THR A 159 10.70 -10.67 11.00
CA THR A 159 10.38 -10.18 9.66
C THR A 159 8.87 -10.29 9.44
N GLU A 160 8.24 -9.22 9.00
CA GLU A 160 6.81 -9.18 8.72
C GLU A 160 6.58 -8.87 7.24
N PHE A 161 5.65 -9.56 6.59
CA PHE A 161 5.27 -9.21 5.22
C PHE A 161 3.81 -9.46 4.95
N GLN A 162 3.27 -8.70 4.01
CA GLN A 162 1.89 -8.81 3.54
C GLN A 162 1.85 -8.95 2.02
N LEU A 163 1.09 -9.96 1.56
CA LEU A 163 0.64 -10.08 0.17
C LEU A 163 -0.86 -9.80 0.14
N SER A 164 -1.30 -8.85 -0.66
CA SER A 164 -2.71 -8.49 -0.77
C SER A 164 -3.09 -8.15 -2.20
N ILE A 165 -3.91 -9.02 -2.79
CA ILE A 165 -4.34 -8.97 -4.19
C ILE A 165 -5.85 -9.01 -4.32
N LYS A 166 -6.37 -8.46 -5.40
CA LYS A 166 -7.79 -8.47 -5.75
C LYS A 166 -7.98 -8.65 -7.25
N PHE A 167 -9.08 -9.33 -7.59
CA PHE A 167 -9.59 -9.51 -8.94
C PHE A 167 -11.03 -9.01 -9.01
N ASP A 168 -11.27 -8.03 -9.89
CA ASP A 168 -12.62 -7.53 -10.19
C ASP A 168 -13.19 -8.35 -11.35
N PHE A 169 -14.22 -9.15 -11.11
CA PHE A 169 -14.68 -10.17 -12.06
C PHE A 169 -16.02 -9.83 -12.71
N ALA A 170 -16.81 -8.93 -12.13
CA ALA A 170 -18.07 -8.46 -12.70
C ALA A 170 -18.36 -7.02 -12.25
N ALA A 171 -19.20 -6.32 -13.01
CA ALA A 171 -19.67 -4.99 -12.65
C ALA A 171 -21.10 -4.75 -13.17
N ASN A 172 -21.84 -3.89 -12.47
CA ASN A 172 -23.12 -3.33 -12.87
C ASN A 172 -24.20 -4.37 -13.27
N LEU A 173 -24.27 -5.48 -12.54
CA LEU A 173 -25.32 -6.50 -12.68
C LEU A 173 -26.68 -6.02 -12.18
N LEU A 174 -26.71 -5.08 -11.23
CA LEU A 174 -27.92 -4.50 -10.60
C LEU A 174 -28.27 -3.11 -11.14
N GLY A 175 -27.47 -2.54 -12.04
CA GLY A 175 -27.68 -1.18 -12.55
C GLY A 175 -27.23 -0.07 -11.58
N LEU A 176 -26.45 -0.39 -10.53
CA LEU A 176 -25.98 0.55 -9.51
C LEU A 176 -24.50 0.94 -9.69
N ASN A 177 -23.89 0.61 -10.84
CA ASN A 177 -22.45 0.74 -11.10
C ASN A 177 -21.57 -0.01 -10.09
N GLU A 178 -22.10 -1.07 -9.48
CA GLU A 178 -21.39 -1.84 -8.47
C GLU A 178 -20.29 -2.72 -9.08
N ILE A 179 -19.26 -2.99 -8.29
CA ILE A 179 -18.10 -3.81 -8.67
C ILE A 179 -18.07 -5.04 -7.77
N TYR A 180 -17.99 -6.22 -8.39
CA TYR A 180 -17.85 -7.49 -7.70
C TYR A 180 -16.38 -7.92 -7.74
N SER A 181 -15.85 -8.23 -6.56
CA SER A 181 -14.44 -8.54 -6.38
C SER A 181 -14.23 -9.76 -5.52
N VAL A 182 -13.21 -10.55 -5.85
CA VAL A 182 -12.56 -11.47 -4.92
C VAL A 182 -11.20 -10.90 -4.55
N ALA A 183 -10.85 -10.96 -3.27
CA ALA A 183 -9.56 -10.53 -2.77
C ALA A 183 -8.96 -11.58 -1.84
N TYR A 184 -7.64 -11.51 -1.70
CA TYR A 184 -6.88 -12.37 -0.81
C TYR A 184 -5.80 -11.54 -0.15
N THR A 185 -5.78 -11.53 1.17
CA THR A 185 -4.70 -10.96 1.97
C THR A 185 -4.04 -12.05 2.79
N GLN A 186 -2.71 -12.07 2.82
CA GLN A 186 -1.93 -12.91 3.71
C GLN A 186 -0.94 -12.03 4.46
N ILE A 187 -0.85 -12.18 5.77
CA ILE A 187 0.19 -11.55 6.61
C ILE A 187 0.99 -12.67 7.25
N ALA A 188 2.32 -12.56 7.24
CA ALA A 188 3.20 -13.55 7.86
C ALA A 188 4.21 -12.89 8.78
N PHE A 189 4.47 -13.56 9.91
CA PHE A 189 5.39 -13.15 10.95
C PHE A 189 6.48 -14.21 11.10
N TRP A 190 7.69 -13.87 10.66
CA TRP A 190 8.79 -14.79 10.46
C TRP A 190 9.94 -14.52 11.43
N GLN A 191 10.29 -15.52 12.24
CA GLN A 191 11.41 -15.47 13.18
C GLN A 191 12.73 -15.70 12.44
N LEU A 192 13.01 -14.85 11.44
CA LEU A 192 14.14 -14.95 10.51
C LEU A 192 15.50 -14.99 11.22
N TYR A 193 15.64 -14.25 12.32
CA TYR A 193 16.91 -14.11 13.05
C TYR A 193 17.14 -15.21 14.10
N SER A 194 16.13 -16.04 14.36
CA SER A 194 16.25 -17.16 15.29
C SER A 194 17.12 -18.28 14.72
N LYS A 195 17.63 -19.15 15.60
CA LYS A 195 18.52 -20.27 15.21
C LYS A 195 17.91 -21.19 14.14
N SER A 196 16.59 -21.34 14.14
CA SER A 196 15.83 -22.11 13.16
C SER A 196 14.77 -21.17 12.60
N ALA A 197 14.97 -20.59 11.43
CA ALA A 197 14.13 -19.51 10.91
C ALA A 197 12.68 -19.95 10.58
N TYR A 198 11.83 -20.13 11.60
CA TYR A 198 10.45 -20.62 11.49
C TYR A 198 9.43 -19.47 11.43
N PHE A 199 8.26 -19.72 10.84
CA PHE A 199 7.12 -18.80 10.89
C PHE A 199 6.42 -18.89 12.25
N ARG A 200 6.38 -17.76 12.96
CA ARG A 200 5.65 -17.64 14.23
C ARG A 200 4.16 -17.55 14.03
N GLU A 201 3.72 -16.95 12.92
CA GLU A 201 2.30 -16.89 12.56
C GLU A 201 2.12 -16.59 11.08
N THR A 202 1.01 -17.03 10.51
CA THR A 202 0.54 -16.57 9.19
C THR A 202 -0.97 -16.48 9.22
N ASN A 203 -1.55 -15.38 8.75
CA ASN A 203 -3.00 -15.21 8.65
C ASN A 203 -3.40 -15.13 7.19
N TYR A 204 -4.43 -15.88 6.81
CA TYR A 204 -4.99 -16.00 5.48
C TYR A 204 -6.40 -15.41 5.48
N ASN A 205 -6.64 -14.41 4.64
CA ASN A 205 -7.88 -13.66 4.60
C ASN A 205 -8.42 -13.54 3.17
N PRO A 206 -9.13 -14.55 2.65
CA PRO A 206 -9.94 -14.40 1.46
C PRO A 206 -11.20 -13.55 1.73
N GLU A 207 -11.56 -12.74 0.75
CA GLU A 207 -12.71 -11.83 0.80
C GLU A 207 -13.49 -11.91 -0.52
N PHE A 208 -14.81 -11.98 -0.43
CA PHE A 208 -15.72 -11.63 -1.52
C PHE A 208 -16.38 -10.31 -1.20
N SER A 209 -16.47 -9.38 -2.15
CA SER A 209 -17.11 -8.09 -1.91
C SER A 209 -17.87 -7.53 -3.09
N ILE A 210 -18.84 -6.69 -2.76
CA ILE A 210 -19.61 -5.86 -3.69
C ILE A 210 -19.40 -4.42 -3.25
N LYS A 211 -18.82 -3.59 -4.12
CA LYS A 211 -18.62 -2.16 -3.87
C LYS A 211 -19.53 -1.34 -4.76
N ILE A 212 -20.38 -0.52 -4.15
CA ILE A 212 -21.37 0.32 -4.81
C ILE A 212 -20.92 1.78 -4.68
N PRO A 213 -20.52 2.45 -5.77
CA PRO A 213 -20.30 3.89 -5.77
C PRO A 213 -21.61 4.63 -5.52
N THR A 214 -21.59 5.65 -4.65
CA THR A 214 -22.79 6.42 -4.29
C THR A 214 -22.92 7.75 -5.04
N SER A 215 -22.00 8.05 -5.96
CA SER A 215 -21.98 9.30 -6.73
C SER A 215 -23.25 9.55 -7.54
N GLU A 216 -23.91 8.47 -7.99
CA GLU A 216 -25.15 8.51 -8.77
C GLU A 216 -26.41 8.30 -7.91
N LEU A 217 -26.25 8.01 -6.60
CA LEU A 217 -27.33 7.63 -5.68
C LEU A 217 -27.76 8.83 -4.82
N SER A 218 -28.40 9.84 -5.45
CA SER A 218 -28.98 11.05 -4.83
C SER A 218 -28.03 11.92 -3.99
N ASP A 219 -28.55 12.85 -3.15
CA ASP A 219 -27.82 13.89 -2.39
C ASP A 219 -26.74 13.39 -1.40
N ALA A 220 -26.46 12.08 -1.37
CA ALA A 220 -25.44 11.43 -0.56
C ALA A 220 -24.00 11.71 -1.03
N LYS A 221 -23.68 12.94 -1.45
CA LYS A 221 -22.33 13.37 -1.88
C LYS A 221 -21.24 13.18 -0.82
N PHE A 222 -21.65 13.00 0.45
CA PHE A 222 -20.75 12.79 1.58
C PHE A 222 -20.17 11.38 1.64
N ILE A 223 -20.97 10.36 1.35
CA ILE A 223 -20.51 8.98 1.21
C ILE A 223 -20.06 8.81 -0.24
N LYS A 224 -18.89 8.22 -0.48
CA LYS A 224 -18.32 8.00 -1.81
C LYS A 224 -18.62 6.60 -2.35
N ALA A 225 -18.66 5.62 -1.45
CA ALA A 225 -19.03 4.25 -1.77
C ALA A 225 -19.48 3.51 -0.51
N VAL A 226 -20.24 2.44 -0.73
CA VAL A 226 -20.53 1.41 0.26
C VAL A 226 -19.96 0.08 -0.25
N LYS A 227 -19.30 -0.68 0.61
CA LYS A 227 -18.85 -2.05 0.30
C LYS A 227 -19.47 -3.02 1.28
N ILE A 228 -20.08 -4.08 0.76
CA ILE A 228 -20.50 -5.24 1.56
C ILE A 228 -19.51 -6.36 1.25
N ALA A 229 -18.99 -7.01 2.28
CA ALA A 229 -18.02 -8.09 2.11
C ALA A 229 -18.33 -9.30 3.00
N LEU A 230 -18.01 -10.47 2.47
CA LEU A 230 -17.92 -11.73 3.21
C LEU A 230 -16.44 -12.07 3.33
N GLU A 231 -15.97 -12.26 4.56
CA GLU A 231 -14.57 -12.46 4.88
C GLU A 231 -14.42 -13.73 5.70
N HIS A 232 -13.43 -14.53 5.33
CA HIS A 232 -12.91 -15.59 6.19
C HIS A 232 -11.50 -15.19 6.58
N GLU A 233 -11.13 -15.41 7.84
CA GLU A 233 -9.74 -15.28 8.26
C GLU A 233 -9.37 -16.47 9.14
N SER A 234 -8.24 -17.09 8.85
CA SER A 234 -7.68 -18.18 9.66
C SER A 234 -6.16 -18.16 9.65
N ASN A 235 -5.56 -18.81 10.63
CA ASN A 235 -4.10 -18.95 10.69
C ASN A 235 -3.57 -20.25 10.06
N GLY A 236 -4.46 -21.13 9.58
CA GLY A 236 -4.11 -22.41 8.97
C GLY A 236 -3.39 -23.39 9.91
N ARG A 237 -3.49 -23.17 11.23
CA ARG A 237 -2.99 -24.10 12.26
C ARG A 237 -4.05 -25.09 12.66
N GLY A 238 -3.62 -26.17 13.32
CA GLY A 238 -4.53 -27.18 13.87
C GLY A 238 -4.39 -27.29 15.39
N GLY A 239 -5.42 -27.80 16.04
CA GLY A 239 -5.41 -28.08 17.47
C GLY A 239 -5.56 -26.84 18.33
N VAL A 240 -4.77 -26.71 19.40
CA VAL A 240 -4.91 -25.60 20.38
C VAL A 240 -4.48 -24.25 19.84
N ASP A 241 -3.67 -24.23 18.78
CA ASP A 241 -3.16 -23.02 18.13
C ASP A 241 -4.04 -22.59 16.93
N GLU A 242 -5.09 -23.36 16.61
CA GLU A 242 -6.02 -23.04 15.54
C GLU A 242 -6.78 -21.77 15.89
N ARG A 243 -6.84 -20.82 14.96
CA ARG A 243 -7.63 -19.60 15.10
C ARG A 243 -8.34 -19.32 13.78
N SER A 244 -9.62 -18.99 13.87
CA SER A 244 -10.42 -18.64 12.70
C SER A 244 -11.68 -17.89 13.06
N TRP A 245 -12.20 -17.14 12.09
CA TRP A 245 -13.55 -16.59 12.15
C TRP A 245 -14.07 -16.29 10.74
N ASN A 246 -15.38 -16.21 10.64
CA ASN A 246 -16.09 -15.73 9.46
C ASN A 246 -16.83 -14.45 9.81
N SER A 247 -16.87 -13.49 8.89
CA SER A 247 -17.61 -12.25 9.10
C SER A 247 -18.31 -11.76 7.84
N ILE A 248 -19.40 -11.03 8.07
CA ILE A 248 -20.00 -10.14 7.09
C ILE A 248 -19.72 -8.71 7.52
N SER A 249 -19.28 -7.86 6.58
CA SER A 249 -18.91 -6.48 6.88
C SER A 249 -19.57 -5.47 5.93
N GLY A 250 -19.83 -4.28 6.46
CA GLY A 250 -20.28 -3.10 5.74
C GLY A 250 -19.27 -1.97 5.90
N SER A 251 -18.69 -1.51 4.80
CA SER A 251 -17.72 -0.41 4.77
C SER A 251 -18.33 0.81 4.11
N PHE A 252 -18.25 1.96 4.78
CA PHE A 252 -18.68 3.26 4.27
C PHE A 252 -17.44 4.11 4.02
N TYR A 253 -17.28 4.56 2.77
CA TYR A 253 -16.15 5.39 2.37
C TYR A 253 -16.55 6.86 2.34
N PHE A 254 -15.74 7.70 2.95
CA PHE A 254 -15.92 9.15 3.01
C PHE A 254 -14.69 9.85 2.46
N GLN A 255 -14.86 11.09 2.02
CA GLN A 255 -13.75 11.92 1.62
C GLN A 255 -14.00 13.37 2.03
N TYR A 256 -13.02 13.97 2.71
CA TYR A 256 -13.01 15.38 3.03
C TYR A 256 -11.67 16.00 2.63
N LYS A 257 -11.68 16.85 1.60
CA LYS A 257 -10.46 17.38 0.97
C LYS A 257 -9.52 16.20 0.57
N PRO A 258 -8.19 16.17 0.81
CA PRO A 258 -7.38 15.02 0.38
C PRO A 258 -7.55 13.80 1.29
N ILE A 259 -8.25 13.93 2.42
CA ILE A 259 -8.39 12.86 3.42
C ILE A 259 -9.47 11.88 2.96
N PHE A 260 -9.10 10.60 2.90
CA PHE A 260 -10.06 9.51 2.73
C PHE A 260 -10.28 8.82 4.05
N SER A 261 -11.50 8.34 4.27
CA SER A 261 -11.85 7.64 5.49
C SER A 261 -12.75 6.45 5.20
N GLU A 262 -12.61 5.40 5.99
CA GLU A 262 -13.45 4.21 5.96
C GLU A 262 -13.96 3.92 7.36
N LEU A 263 -15.28 3.85 7.51
CA LEU A 263 -15.91 3.18 8.64
C LEU A 263 -16.30 1.79 8.17
N LYS A 264 -15.62 0.76 8.66
CA LYS A 264 -16.02 -0.63 8.41
C LYS A 264 -16.55 -1.23 9.71
N LEU A 265 -17.75 -1.77 9.61
CA LEU A 265 -18.46 -2.48 10.67
C LEU A 265 -18.58 -3.94 10.26
N TRP A 266 -18.44 -4.86 11.21
CA TRP A 266 -18.59 -6.28 10.94
C TRP A 266 -19.47 -6.97 11.97
N TYR A 267 -20.11 -8.03 11.50
CA TYR A 267 -20.80 -9.01 12.30
C TYR A 267 -20.08 -10.35 12.13
N ARG A 268 -19.60 -10.91 13.23
CA ARG A 268 -19.02 -12.25 13.26
C ARG A 268 -20.13 -13.27 13.06
N LEU A 269 -19.94 -14.14 12.07
CA LEU A 269 -20.84 -15.25 11.80
C LEU A 269 -20.55 -16.39 12.78
N PRO A 270 -21.58 -17.16 13.18
CA PRO A 270 -21.40 -18.30 14.06
C PRO A 270 -20.63 -19.43 13.35
N ASP A 271 -19.71 -20.05 14.08
CA ASP A 271 -18.96 -21.22 13.63
C ASP A 271 -19.48 -22.49 14.31
N ASN A 272 -19.40 -23.65 13.63
CA ASN A 272 -19.79 -24.93 14.24
C ASN A 272 -18.86 -25.32 15.40
N PHE A 273 -17.59 -24.96 15.28
CA PHE A 273 -16.58 -25.10 16.32
C PHE A 273 -15.84 -23.77 16.42
N ASP A 274 -15.86 -23.18 17.61
CA ASP A 274 -15.28 -21.87 17.85
C ASP A 274 -13.95 -22.01 18.60
N TYR A 275 -12.84 -21.75 17.89
CA TYR A 275 -11.49 -21.84 18.43
C TYR A 275 -11.06 -20.61 19.23
N ASN A 276 -11.83 -19.53 19.17
CA ASN A 276 -11.54 -18.23 19.77
C ASN A 276 -12.86 -17.52 20.10
N PRO A 277 -13.64 -18.03 21.09
CA PRO A 277 -15.00 -17.57 21.37
C PRO A 277 -15.07 -16.11 21.85
N ASP A 278 -14.03 -15.64 22.52
CA ASP A 278 -13.86 -14.29 23.03
C ASP A 278 -13.18 -13.33 22.03
N LEU A 279 -12.98 -13.74 20.76
CA LEU A 279 -12.34 -12.90 19.73
C LEU A 279 -12.94 -11.48 19.63
N ILE A 280 -14.28 -11.37 19.70
CA ILE A 280 -14.99 -10.10 19.59
C ILE A 280 -14.75 -9.20 20.79
N ASP A 281 -14.41 -9.75 21.95
CA ASP A 281 -14.09 -8.95 23.13
C ASP A 281 -12.80 -8.15 22.91
N TYR A 282 -11.92 -8.55 21.98
CA TYR A 282 -10.70 -7.83 21.64
C TYR A 282 -10.80 -7.07 20.31
N MET A 283 -11.41 -7.69 19.30
CA MET A 283 -11.54 -7.10 17.96
C MET A 283 -12.67 -6.06 17.91
N GLY A 284 -13.69 -6.16 18.76
CA GLY A 284 -14.87 -5.31 18.67
C GLY A 284 -15.67 -5.57 17.38
N HIS A 285 -16.43 -4.55 16.94
CA HIS A 285 -17.40 -4.67 15.84
C HIS A 285 -17.09 -3.77 14.64
N GLY A 286 -15.93 -3.13 14.63
CA GLY A 286 -15.60 -2.19 13.57
C GLY A 286 -14.26 -1.50 13.78
N HIS A 287 -13.85 -0.79 12.75
CA HIS A 287 -12.71 0.12 12.82
C HIS A 287 -12.97 1.38 11.98
N LEU A 288 -12.22 2.42 12.31
CA LEU A 288 -12.09 3.63 11.52
C LEU A 288 -10.69 3.67 10.90
N ARG A 289 -10.62 3.83 9.59
CA ARG A 289 -9.37 4.05 8.85
C ARG A 289 -9.36 5.46 8.27
N PHE A 290 -8.23 6.13 8.37
CA PHE A 290 -7.94 7.41 7.72
C PHE A 290 -6.73 7.26 6.82
N ILE A 291 -6.83 7.72 5.59
CA ILE A 291 -5.73 7.77 4.63
C ILE A 291 -5.47 9.25 4.33
N LEU A 292 -4.26 9.69 4.66
CA LEU A 292 -3.82 11.08 4.70
C LEU A 292 -2.67 11.29 3.70
N PRO A 293 -2.97 11.49 2.41
CA PRO A 293 -1.95 11.83 1.43
C PRO A 293 -1.52 13.29 1.57
N TYR A 294 -0.22 13.53 1.50
CA TYR A 294 0.39 14.85 1.46
C TYR A 294 1.63 14.80 0.56
N GLU A 295 1.58 15.41 -0.62
CA GLU A 295 2.64 15.34 -1.65
C GLU A 295 3.05 13.88 -1.93
N LYS A 296 4.32 13.52 -1.68
CA LYS A 296 4.86 12.16 -1.85
C LYS A 296 4.62 11.26 -0.64
N HIS A 297 4.16 11.82 0.49
CA HIS A 297 3.91 11.13 1.75
C HIS A 297 2.49 10.54 1.80
N LEU A 298 2.38 9.33 2.36
CA LEU A 298 1.09 8.73 2.68
C LEU A 298 1.12 8.21 4.11
N LEU A 299 0.23 8.73 4.96
CA LEU A 299 0.00 8.23 6.31
C LEU A 299 -1.38 7.56 6.36
N GLU A 300 -1.44 6.29 6.74
CA GLU A 300 -2.67 5.58 7.07
C GLU A 300 -2.74 5.37 8.58
N LEU A 301 -3.89 5.70 9.17
CA LEU A 301 -4.19 5.47 10.58
C LEU A 301 -5.41 4.57 10.68
N LEU A 302 -5.34 3.53 11.51
CA LEU A 302 -6.45 2.64 11.80
C LEU A 302 -6.70 2.63 13.31
N PHE A 303 -7.96 2.81 13.68
CA PHE A 303 -8.43 2.81 15.06
C PHE A 303 -9.51 1.74 15.21
N ARG A 304 -9.30 0.82 16.15
CA ARG A 304 -10.24 -0.24 16.53
C ARG A 304 -10.50 -0.16 18.03
N HIS A 305 -11.75 -0.31 18.43
CA HIS A 305 -12.14 -0.28 19.83
C HIS A 305 -13.40 -1.13 20.04
N ASN A 306 -13.45 -1.90 21.13
CA ASN A 306 -14.60 -2.73 21.49
C ASN A 306 -15.69 -1.99 22.29
N PHE A 307 -15.45 -0.72 22.64
CA PHE A 307 -16.28 0.11 23.54
C PHE A 307 -16.33 -0.37 25.00
N SER A 308 -15.39 -1.23 25.38
CA SER A 308 -15.02 -1.55 26.75
C SER A 308 -13.53 -1.23 26.92
N ASP A 309 -12.67 -2.24 27.09
CA ASP A 309 -11.27 -2.06 27.50
C ASP A 309 -10.23 -2.46 26.43
N ALA A 310 -10.68 -2.97 25.27
CA ALA A 310 -9.78 -3.51 24.24
C ALA A 310 -9.89 -2.74 22.92
N GLY A 311 -8.76 -2.63 22.24
CA GLY A 311 -8.67 -1.94 20.98
C GLY A 311 -7.27 -1.98 20.41
N ALA A 312 -7.08 -1.29 19.28
CA ALA A 312 -5.79 -1.13 18.65
C ALA A 312 -5.71 0.17 17.86
N ILE A 313 -4.49 0.68 17.75
CA ILE A 313 -4.11 1.75 16.85
C ILE A 313 -2.99 1.22 15.97
N GLU A 314 -3.11 1.43 14.66
CA GLU A 314 -2.06 1.16 13.69
C GLU A 314 -1.79 2.43 12.89
N ALA A 315 -0.51 2.76 12.69
CA ALA A 315 -0.04 3.84 11.85
C ALA A 315 0.94 3.31 10.82
N ASN A 316 0.62 3.49 9.54
CA ASN A 316 1.45 3.11 8.41
C ASN A 316 1.89 4.34 7.65
N TYR A 317 3.19 4.47 7.40
CA TYR A 317 3.75 5.57 6.63
C TYR A 317 4.48 5.02 5.40
N SER A 318 4.28 5.66 4.24
CA SER A 318 5.04 5.34 3.05
C SER A 318 5.51 6.56 2.26
N TYR A 319 6.65 6.40 1.57
CA TYR A 319 7.28 7.42 0.74
C TYR A 319 8.04 6.78 -0.43
N PRO A 320 7.92 7.28 -1.68
CA PRO A 320 8.60 6.72 -2.84
C PRO A 320 10.12 6.84 -2.71
N VAL A 321 10.87 5.79 -3.04
CA VAL A 321 12.33 5.76 -2.88
C VAL A 321 13.05 5.47 -4.19
N PHE A 322 14.31 5.88 -4.28
CA PHE A 322 15.19 5.60 -5.42
C PHE A 322 14.67 6.15 -6.78
N GLY A 323 13.91 7.24 -6.75
CA GLY A 323 13.31 7.84 -7.95
C GLY A 323 12.25 6.95 -8.62
N ARG A 324 11.76 5.93 -7.90
CA ARG A 324 10.73 5.00 -8.35
C ARG A 324 9.36 5.36 -7.75
N GLU A 325 8.32 5.24 -8.56
CA GLU A 325 6.92 5.43 -8.12
C GLU A 325 6.24 4.11 -7.74
N ASP A 326 6.92 2.98 -7.89
CA ASP A 326 6.43 1.62 -7.64
C ASP A 326 7.18 0.91 -6.49
N LEU A 327 8.02 1.65 -5.76
CA LEU A 327 8.75 1.18 -4.58
C LEU A 327 8.78 2.27 -3.52
N PHE A 328 8.36 1.92 -2.31
CA PHE A 328 8.20 2.86 -1.21
C PHE A 328 8.99 2.39 0.00
N LEU A 329 9.65 3.32 0.71
CA LEU A 329 9.94 3.14 2.14
C LEU A 329 8.60 2.91 2.84
N TYR A 330 8.54 1.93 3.73
CA TYR A 330 7.33 1.61 4.48
C TYR A 330 7.66 1.43 5.96
N MET A 331 6.94 2.14 6.82
CA MET A 331 7.03 2.01 8.27
C MET A 331 5.65 1.68 8.82
N LYS A 332 5.60 0.77 9.80
CA LYS A 332 4.38 0.35 10.49
C LYS A 332 4.60 0.46 11.99
N ALA A 333 3.67 1.09 12.69
CA ALA A 333 3.62 1.11 14.14
C ALA A 333 2.26 0.57 14.58
N PHE A 334 2.25 -0.44 15.46
CA PHE A 334 1.06 -1.08 15.99
C PHE A 334 1.08 -1.03 17.52
N SER A 335 -0.06 -0.69 18.12
CA SER A 335 -0.25 -0.68 19.56
C SER A 335 -1.66 -1.16 19.90
N GLY A 336 -1.81 -2.33 20.52
CA GLY A 336 -3.11 -2.88 20.90
C GLY A 336 -3.21 -4.40 20.82
N TYR A 337 -4.45 -4.89 20.76
CA TYR A 337 -4.80 -6.31 20.62
C TYR A 337 -5.09 -6.68 19.17
N GLY A 338 -4.89 -7.93 18.75
CA GLY A 338 -5.29 -8.38 17.40
C GLY A 338 -4.41 -7.83 16.28
N GLU A 339 -3.10 -7.87 16.48
CA GLU A 339 -2.13 -7.70 15.38
C GLU A 339 -2.18 -8.90 14.42
N SER A 340 -2.35 -10.09 15.00
CA SER A 340 -2.46 -11.37 14.33
C SER A 340 -3.55 -12.21 15.01
N LEU A 341 -4.03 -13.27 14.36
CA LEU A 341 -5.04 -14.14 14.98
C LEU A 341 -4.51 -14.91 16.18
N ILE A 342 -3.24 -15.36 16.20
CA ILE A 342 -2.69 -16.04 17.39
C ILE A 342 -2.48 -15.09 18.56
N ASP A 343 -2.30 -13.79 18.29
CA ASP A 343 -2.09 -12.74 19.30
C ASP A 343 -3.36 -11.89 19.52
N TYR A 344 -4.56 -12.40 19.21
CA TYR A 344 -5.79 -11.60 19.27
C TYR A 344 -6.10 -11.08 20.67
N ASP A 345 -5.75 -11.84 21.69
CA ASP A 345 -5.93 -11.56 23.12
C ASP A 345 -4.66 -11.03 23.79
N ASN A 346 -3.60 -10.74 23.02
CA ASN A 346 -2.32 -10.27 23.52
C ASN A 346 -2.09 -8.81 23.12
N TYR A 347 -1.79 -7.96 24.10
CA TYR A 347 -1.43 -6.57 23.84
C TYR A 347 0.01 -6.48 23.30
N ILE A 348 0.17 -5.83 22.15
CA ILE A 348 1.44 -5.70 21.44
C ILE A 348 1.73 -4.24 21.14
N ASN A 349 2.97 -3.81 21.41
CA ASN A 349 3.56 -2.57 20.90
C ASN A 349 4.72 -2.92 19.94
N LYS A 350 4.51 -2.71 18.64
CA LYS A 350 5.47 -3.10 17.60
C LYS A 350 5.75 -1.96 16.63
N VAL A 351 7.01 -1.83 16.23
CA VAL A 351 7.41 -0.93 15.14
C VAL A 351 8.23 -1.71 14.12
N GLY A 352 7.88 -1.58 12.85
CA GLY A 352 8.57 -2.20 11.74
C GLY A 352 8.93 -1.20 10.65
N ILE A 353 10.03 -1.50 9.96
CA ILE A 353 10.55 -0.70 8.84
C ILE A 353 10.99 -1.62 7.70
N GLY A 354 10.68 -1.20 6.48
CA GLY A 354 11.04 -1.93 5.27
C GLY A 354 10.56 -1.22 4.02
N PHE A 355 10.04 -2.00 3.07
CA PHE A 355 9.61 -1.50 1.78
C PHE A 355 8.24 -2.02 1.39
N SER A 356 7.51 -1.26 0.60
CA SER A 356 6.29 -1.73 -0.06
C SER A 356 6.35 -1.49 -1.57
N ILE A 357 5.63 -2.32 -2.32
CA ILE A 357 5.45 -2.19 -3.77
C ILE A 357 4.04 -1.70 -4.14
N SER A 358 3.19 -1.53 -3.13
CA SER A 358 1.92 -0.85 -3.23
C SER A 358 1.65 -0.11 -1.92
N ARG A 359 0.88 0.97 -1.99
CA ARG A 359 0.51 1.80 -0.85
C ARG A 359 -0.95 2.23 -0.96
#